data_AF-A0A0F9CCP3-F1
#
_entry.id   AF-A0A0F9CCP3-F1
#
_cell.length_a   1.000
_cell.length_b   1.000
_cell.length_c   1.000
_cell.angle_alpha   90.00
_cell.angle_beta   90.00
_cell.angle_gamma   90.00
#
_symmetry.space_group_name_H-M   'P 1'
#
loop_
_entity.id
_entity.type
_entity.pdbx_description
1 polymer ?
#
loop_
_entity_poly.entity_id
_entity_poly.type
_entity_poly.pdbx_seq_one_letter_code
_entity_poly.pdbx_strand_id
1 'polypeptide(L)'
;MEKFNDPRIGDTSILRDTPNNSGGNMNIYLISQNKVRGYDTYDSAVVIAKTAKKARKTHPNQSLSDPWNKEKQYSLGLCWANNPKYVTSKLIGKAKVNSEAGVICSSFNAG
;
A
#
# COMPACT_ATOMS: atom_id res chain seq x y z
N MET A 1 21.58 -49.28 36.47
CA MET A 1 20.12 -49.15 36.27
C MET A 1 19.88 -47.73 35.78
N GLU A 2 19.91 -47.56 34.45
CA GLU A 2 19.79 -46.27 33.79
C GLU A 2 18.38 -45.72 33.96
N LYS A 3 18.23 -44.49 34.45
CA LYS A 3 16.98 -43.74 34.34
C LYS A 3 17.12 -42.81 33.14
N PHE A 4 16.47 -43.22 32.05
CA PHE A 4 16.30 -42.45 30.82
C PHE A 4 15.59 -41.12 31.13
N ASN A 5 16.22 -40.00 30.75
CA ASN A 5 15.53 -38.72 30.60
C ASN A 5 14.81 -38.73 29.24
N ASP A 6 13.48 -38.75 29.22
CA ASP A 6 12.68 -38.62 27.99
C ASP A 6 12.30 -37.13 27.78
N PRO A 7 12.81 -36.46 26.73
CA PRO A 7 12.53 -35.04 26.49
C PRO A 7 11.21 -34.77 25.74
N ARG A 8 10.22 -35.67 25.75
CA ARG A 8 9.01 -35.55 24.91
C ARG A 8 7.68 -35.34 25.64
N ILE A 9 7.65 -34.53 26.69
CA ILE A 9 6.38 -34.00 27.22
C ILE A 9 6.53 -32.48 27.43
N GLY A 10 6.64 -31.76 26.32
CA GLY A 10 6.23 -30.37 26.21
C GLY A 10 5.06 -30.35 25.24
N ASP A 11 3.88 -30.01 25.74
CA ASP A 11 2.59 -29.99 25.04
C ASP A 11 2.69 -29.35 23.65
N THR A 12 2.52 -30.19 22.62
CA THR A 12 2.51 -29.84 21.19
C THR A 12 1.11 -29.65 20.64
N SER A 13 0.15 -29.23 21.48
CA SER A 13 -1.17 -28.83 20.99
C SER A 13 -1.24 -27.32 20.73
N ILE A 14 -1.54 -26.96 19.47
CA ILE A 14 -2.05 -25.68 18.96
C ILE A 14 -1.13 -24.43 18.93
N LEU A 15 0.10 -24.56 18.43
CA LEU A 15 0.59 -23.58 17.43
C LEU A 15 0.13 -24.06 16.05
N ARG A 16 -1.17 -23.94 15.78
CA ARG A 16 -1.69 -24.03 14.41
C ARG A 16 -0.95 -23.01 13.59
N ASP A 17 -0.19 -23.47 12.61
CA ASP A 17 -0.02 -22.89 11.29
C ASP A 17 -0.57 -21.46 11.14
N THR A 18 0.04 -20.49 11.81
CA THR A 18 0.00 -19.14 11.26
C THR A 18 1.04 -19.17 10.18
N PRO A 19 0.68 -19.05 8.88
CA PRO A 19 1.69 -18.90 7.86
C PRO A 19 2.54 -17.70 8.31
N ASN A 20 3.86 -17.87 8.30
CA ASN A 20 4.83 -16.82 8.59
C ASN A 20 4.50 -15.56 7.78
N ASN A 21 3.61 -14.71 8.30
CA ASN A 21 3.14 -13.55 7.61
C ASN A 21 4.00 -12.38 8.05
N SER A 22 5.22 -12.37 7.51
CA SER A 22 6.02 -11.16 7.33
C SER A 22 5.30 -10.09 6.49
N GLY A 23 4.05 -10.34 6.06
CA GLY A 23 3.06 -9.39 5.57
C GLY A 23 2.67 -8.40 6.66
N GLY A 24 3.59 -7.48 6.96
CA GLY A 24 3.32 -6.39 7.87
C GLY A 24 2.03 -5.66 7.49
N ASN A 25 1.21 -5.39 8.50
CA ASN A 25 -0.13 -4.82 8.40
C ASN A 25 -0.22 -3.70 7.36
N MET A 26 -1.18 -3.84 6.45
CA MET A 26 -1.50 -2.81 5.46
C MET A 26 -2.30 -1.68 6.10
N ASN A 27 -2.12 -0.48 5.57
CA ASN A 27 -2.73 0.74 6.06
C ASN A 27 -3.47 1.44 4.91
N ILE A 28 -4.50 2.21 5.27
CA ILE A 28 -5.26 3.03 4.34
C ILE A 28 -4.75 4.46 4.47
N TYR A 29 -4.37 5.05 3.34
CA TYR A 29 -3.87 6.41 3.25
C TYR A 29 -4.72 7.25 2.31
N LEU A 30 -4.97 8.50 2.70
CA LEU A 30 -5.31 9.56 1.77
C LEU A 30 -4.01 10.13 1.21
N ILE A 31 -3.84 10.10 -0.11
CA ILE A 31 -2.76 10.79 -0.80
C ILE A 31 -3.32 11.98 -1.56
N SER A 32 -2.53 13.04 -1.63
CA SER A 32 -2.89 14.27 -2.35
C SER A 32 -1.65 14.95 -2.89
N GLN A 33 -1.82 15.82 -3.88
CA GLN A 33 -0.74 16.60 -4.49
C GLN A 33 -1.20 18.02 -4.78
N ASN A 34 -0.27 18.97 -4.93
CA ASN A 34 -0.59 20.37 -5.23
C ASN A 34 0.20 20.98 -6.39
N LYS A 35 0.91 20.13 -7.15
CA LYS A 35 1.82 20.51 -8.24
C LYS A 35 1.18 20.56 -9.60
N VAL A 36 0.43 19.52 -9.93
CA VAL A 36 -0.30 19.41 -11.18
C VAL A 36 -1.69 19.98 -10.95
N ARG A 37 -2.12 20.92 -11.79
CA ARG A 37 -3.39 21.63 -11.67
C ARG A 37 -4.00 21.81 -13.05
N GLY A 38 -5.33 21.91 -13.10
CA GLY A 38 -6.09 22.08 -14.34
C GLY A 38 -7.05 20.92 -14.56
N TYR A 39 -7.60 20.86 -15.76
CA TYR A 39 -8.54 19.83 -16.17
C TYR A 39 -7.87 18.46 -16.33
N ASP A 40 -8.66 17.39 -16.15
CA ASP A 40 -8.21 16.00 -16.27
C ASP A 40 -7.02 15.65 -15.36
N THR A 41 -6.93 16.32 -14.21
CA THR A 41 -5.90 16.08 -13.19
C THR A 41 -6.52 15.50 -11.91
N TYR A 42 -5.77 14.63 -11.25
CA TYR A 42 -6.13 14.12 -9.94
C TYR A 42 -5.62 15.05 -8.84
N ASP A 43 -6.49 15.39 -7.90
CA ASP A 43 -6.12 16.11 -6.67
C ASP A 43 -5.70 15.15 -5.56
N SER A 44 -6.50 14.10 -5.35
CA SER A 44 -6.31 13.14 -4.26
C SER A 44 -6.85 11.74 -4.58
N ALA A 45 -6.40 10.75 -3.82
CA ALA A 45 -6.85 9.37 -3.91
C ALA A 45 -6.74 8.64 -2.57
N VAL A 46 -7.55 7.60 -2.37
CA VAL A 46 -7.47 6.70 -1.22
C VAL A 46 -6.79 5.41 -1.65
N VAL A 47 -5.74 4.99 -0.92
CA VAL A 47 -4.89 3.86 -1.30
C VAL A 47 -4.59 2.95 -0.11
N ILE A 48 -4.38 1.67 -0.38
CA ILE A 48 -3.82 0.70 0.56
C ILE A 48 -2.32 0.59 0.30
N ALA A 49 -1.52 0.73 1.37
CA ALA A 49 -0.09 0.53 1.31
C ALA A 49 0.48 0.11 2.66
N LYS A 50 1.65 -0.54 2.65
CA LYS A 50 2.35 -0.92 3.89
C LYS A 50 2.83 0.31 4.68
N THR A 51 3.28 1.36 3.98
CA THR A 51 3.85 2.57 4.58
C THR A 51 3.45 3.82 3.81
N ALA A 52 3.48 4.99 4.47
CA ALA A 52 3.27 6.28 3.83
C ALA A 52 4.23 6.52 2.65
N LYS A 53 5.48 6.05 2.75
CA LYS A 53 6.47 6.13 1.65
C LYS A 53 6.03 5.33 0.43
N LYS A 54 5.39 4.17 0.63
CA LYS A 54 4.82 3.38 -0.47
C LYS A 54 3.53 4.00 -0.99
N ALA A 55 2.67 4.53 -0.13
CA ALA A 55 1.45 5.23 -0.53
C ALA A 55 1.73 6.41 -1.49
N ARG A 56 2.74 7.24 -1.20
CA ARG A 56 3.16 8.35 -2.09
C ARG A 56 3.63 7.91 -3.48
N LYS A 57 3.99 6.64 -3.63
CA LYS A 57 4.41 6.05 -4.91
C LYS A 57 3.23 5.44 -5.68
N THR A 58 2.01 5.57 -5.20
CA THR A 58 0.83 5.12 -5.92
C THR A 58 0.33 6.24 -6.83
N HIS A 59 0.03 5.90 -8.08
CA HIS A 59 -0.66 6.81 -9.00
C HIS A 59 -2.16 6.50 -8.97
N PRO A 60 -3.04 7.51 -8.96
CA PRO A 60 -4.48 7.29 -8.92
C PRO A 60 -5.02 6.49 -10.11
N ASN A 61 -4.46 6.69 -11.30
CA ASN A 61 -4.74 5.86 -12.48
C ASN A 61 -4.06 4.49 -12.36
N GLN A 62 -4.88 3.43 -12.24
CA GLN A 62 -4.44 2.03 -12.08
C GLN A 62 -4.06 1.34 -13.40
N SER A 63 -4.30 1.94 -14.56
CA SER A 63 -3.95 1.35 -15.86
C SER A 63 -2.44 1.32 -16.14
N LEU A 64 -1.61 1.60 -15.13
CA LEU A 64 -0.17 1.75 -15.23
C LEU A 64 0.57 0.59 -14.58
N SER A 65 1.37 -0.13 -15.38
CA SER A 65 2.29 -1.14 -14.86
C SER A 65 3.49 -0.53 -14.11
N ASP A 66 3.88 0.70 -14.46
CA ASP A 66 4.86 1.49 -13.70
C ASP A 66 4.46 2.99 -13.72
N PRO A 67 3.89 3.49 -12.62
CA PRO A 67 3.41 4.87 -12.53
C PRO A 67 4.50 5.96 -12.54
N TRP A 68 5.78 5.58 -12.44
CA TRP A 68 6.91 6.51 -12.40
C TRP A 68 7.85 6.36 -13.59
N ASN A 69 7.50 5.52 -14.56
CA ASN A 69 8.22 5.46 -15.83
C ASN A 69 7.96 6.78 -16.59
N LYS A 70 9.04 7.55 -16.82
CA LYS A 70 8.98 8.85 -17.49
C LYS A 70 8.33 8.78 -18.87
N GLU A 71 8.61 7.75 -19.66
CA GLU A 71 8.06 7.60 -21.01
C GLU A 71 6.53 7.41 -20.98
N LYS A 72 6.04 6.64 -19.99
CA LYS A 72 4.60 6.42 -19.76
C LYS A 72 3.91 7.61 -19.10
N GLN A 73 4.64 8.41 -18.30
CA GLN A 73 4.12 9.66 -17.73
C GLN A 73 3.80 10.69 -18.82
N TYR A 74 4.61 10.77 -19.88
CA TYR A 74 4.33 11.66 -21.01
C TYR A 74 3.09 11.23 -21.80
N SER A 75 2.79 9.93 -21.86
CA SER A 75 1.67 9.39 -22.64
C SER A 75 0.30 9.56 -21.96
N LEU A 76 0.26 9.77 -20.65
CA LEU A 76 -0.99 9.82 -19.86
C LEU A 76 -1.37 11.21 -19.37
N GLY A 77 -0.70 12.22 -19.90
CA GLY A 77 -0.87 13.59 -19.48
C GLY A 77 -0.25 13.84 -18.12
N LEU A 78 0.10 15.09 -17.89
CA LEU A 78 0.51 15.63 -16.60
C LEU A 78 -0.70 15.63 -15.65
N CYS A 79 -1.32 14.48 -15.35
CA CYS A 79 -2.54 14.36 -14.56
C CYS A 79 -2.28 14.03 -13.07
N TRP A 80 -1.04 13.73 -12.72
CA TRP A 80 -0.59 13.53 -11.34
C TRP A 80 0.83 14.06 -11.16
N ALA A 81 1.26 14.23 -9.91
CA ALA A 81 2.61 14.65 -9.59
C ALA A 81 3.65 13.71 -10.23
N ASN A 82 4.66 14.29 -10.89
CA ASN A 82 5.73 13.55 -11.57
C ASN A 82 6.81 12.99 -10.62
N ASN A 83 6.72 13.30 -9.33
CA ASN A 83 7.63 12.78 -8.31
C ASN A 83 6.90 12.54 -6.98
N PRO A 84 7.12 11.41 -6.28
CA PRO A 84 6.50 11.12 -4.98
C PRO A 84 6.76 12.17 -3.90
N LYS A 85 7.83 12.97 -4.03
CA LYS A 85 8.15 14.05 -3.08
C LYS A 85 7.11 15.17 -3.08
N TYR A 86 6.32 15.29 -4.14
CA TYR A 86 5.24 16.26 -4.28
C TYR A 86 3.86 15.71 -3.87
N VAL A 87 3.83 14.46 -3.39
CA VAL A 87 2.61 13.79 -2.93
C VAL A 87 2.65 13.74 -1.41
N THR A 88 1.63 14.26 -0.74
CA THR A 88 1.43 14.08 0.71
C THR A 88 0.69 12.77 0.98
N SER A 89 0.90 12.19 2.16
CA SER A 89 0.22 10.96 2.59
C SER A 89 -0.19 11.08 4.04
N LYS A 90 -1.49 10.92 4.29
CA LYS A 90 -2.11 10.94 5.62
C LYS A 90 -2.68 9.55 5.92
N LEU A 91 -2.28 8.97 7.04
CA LEU A 91 -2.88 7.71 7.52
C LEU A 91 -4.32 7.98 7.94
N ILE A 92 -5.27 7.22 7.38
CA ILE A 92 -6.71 7.38 7.68
C ILE A 92 -7.36 6.09 8.21
N GLY A 93 -6.63 4.97 8.20
CA GLY A 93 -7.14 3.72 8.77
C GLY A 93 -6.19 2.54 8.61
N LYS A 94 -6.61 1.39 9.13
CA LYS A 94 -5.96 0.09 8.92
C LYS A 94 -6.76 -0.70 7.89
N ALA A 95 -6.07 -1.38 6.98
CA ALA A 95 -6.73 -2.26 6.04
C ALA A 95 -7.09 -3.59 6.71
N LYS A 96 -8.01 -4.34 6.11
CA LYS A 96 -8.35 -5.69 6.57
C LYS A 96 -7.12 -6.60 6.45
N VAL A 97 -7.05 -7.61 7.31
CA VAL A 97 -6.04 -8.67 7.17
C VAL A 97 -6.15 -9.25 5.76
N ASN A 98 -4.99 -9.48 5.13
CA ASN A 98 -4.85 -9.94 3.75
C ASN A 98 -5.35 -8.98 2.66
N SER A 99 -5.60 -7.69 2.96
CA SER A 99 -5.79 -6.69 1.91
C SER A 99 -4.51 -6.50 1.08
N GLU A 100 -4.67 -6.33 -0.23
CA GLU A 100 -3.56 -6.04 -1.14
C GLU A 100 -3.31 -4.53 -1.26
N ALA A 101 -2.09 -4.16 -1.66
CA ALA A 101 -1.76 -2.77 -1.95
C ALA A 101 -2.42 -2.34 -3.27
N GLY A 102 -3.01 -1.14 -3.29
CA GLY A 102 -3.74 -0.67 -4.47
C GLY A 102 -4.50 0.61 -4.23
N VAL A 103 -5.20 1.11 -5.25
CA VAL A 103 -6.08 2.27 -5.14
C VAL A 103 -7.49 1.78 -4.80
N ILE A 104 -8.08 2.36 -3.75
CA ILE A 104 -9.48 2.11 -3.35
C ILE A 104 -10.42 3.06 -4.08
N CYS A 105 -10.06 4.34 -4.11
CA CYS A 105 -10.84 5.40 -4.73
C CYS A 105 -9.89 6.34 -5.48
N SER A 106 -9.99 6.34 -6.80
CA SER A 106 -9.31 7.30 -7.67
C SER A 106 -10.14 8.58 -7.73
N SER A 107 -9.53 9.72 -7.42
CA SER A 107 -10.17 11.04 -7.45
C SER A 107 -11.15 11.30 -6.31
N PHE A 108 -10.65 11.29 -5.07
CA PHE A 108 -11.44 11.50 -3.85
C PHE A 108 -12.08 12.91 -3.73
N ASN A 109 -11.83 13.79 -4.71
CA ASN A 109 -12.42 15.13 -4.83
C ASN A 109 -12.82 15.49 -6.30
N ALA A 110 -12.95 14.53 -7.22
CA ALA A 110 -13.50 14.86 -8.54
C ALA A 110 -14.98 15.23 -8.40
N GLY A 111 -15.30 16.46 -8.78
CA GLY A 111 -16.68 16.93 -9.00
C GLY A 111 -17.16 16.57 -10.40
#